data_AF-A0A6S6PEU4-F1
#
_entry.id   AF-A0A6S6PEU4-F1
#
_cell.length_a   1.000
_cell.length_b   1.000
_cell.length_c   1.000
_cell.angle_alpha   90.00
_cell.angle_beta   90.00
_cell.angle_gamma   90.00
#
_symmetry.space_group_name_H-M   'P 1'
#
loop_
_entity.id
_entity.type
_entity.pdbx_description
1 polymer ?
#
loop_
_entity_poly.entity_id
_entity_poly.type
_entity_poly.pdbx_seq_one_letter_code
_entity_poly.pdbx_strand_id
1 'polypeptide(L)'
;MKKSMKMQDAFDPYLERMVSQSETSSRRIKAKLSDSYAWCFCEFCEKPTEYSAILEAPKVVKRLQRRNAKVVSQRETIYVAAQERADALVLRYEQACEGKFGPYEAARMLMHYCDIPEMQGDRSVDGFREQIERKMLFAEWARHGEPVWTTRLLGQTDGDAKPSKLYCETHNPRRSDDARRAYQRDRRFILEYHDFIEKIWSQVINAGSHPTWDIESHAHVRREARRQLQALKSPTSMIGDFLTQGTMNQAEIARHLGVSRQAVSAAIRRRAKKSVE
;
A
#
# COMPACT_ATOMS: atom_id res chain seq x y z
N MET A 1 -19.91 -8.31 -28.01
CA MET A 1 -18.52 -8.43 -28.48
C MET A 1 -17.60 -8.69 -27.29
N LYS A 2 -16.97 -9.86 -27.19
CA LYS A 2 -15.95 -10.13 -26.16
C LYS A 2 -14.70 -9.33 -26.53
N LYS A 3 -14.37 -8.28 -25.79
CA LYS A 3 -13.06 -7.61 -25.91
C LYS A 3 -11.99 -8.66 -25.60
N SER A 4 -11.22 -9.05 -26.61
CA SER A 4 -10.02 -9.86 -26.44
C SER A 4 -9.14 -9.19 -25.38
N MET A 5 -8.92 -9.88 -24.25
CA MET A 5 -7.99 -9.39 -23.23
C MET A 5 -6.60 -9.43 -23.83
N LYS A 6 -5.92 -8.28 -23.89
CA LYS A 6 -4.54 -8.21 -24.37
C LYS A 6 -3.68 -9.04 -23.42
N MET A 7 -3.18 -10.15 -23.93
CA MET A 7 -2.22 -10.98 -23.22
C MET A 7 -0.82 -10.41 -23.48
N GLN A 8 -0.07 -10.21 -22.41
CA GLN A 8 1.32 -9.79 -22.43
C GLN A 8 2.16 -10.92 -21.85
N ASP A 9 3.22 -11.31 -22.54
CA ASP A 9 4.17 -12.28 -21.99
C ASP A 9 5.02 -11.59 -20.92
N ALA A 10 5.04 -12.16 -19.72
CA ALA A 10 5.83 -11.68 -18.60
C ALA A 10 6.52 -12.85 -17.90
N PHE A 11 7.71 -12.63 -17.36
CA PHE A 11 8.45 -13.68 -16.67
C PHE A 11 7.85 -13.98 -15.29
N ASP A 12 7.65 -15.26 -14.97
CA ASP A 12 7.29 -15.70 -13.61
C ASP A 12 8.56 -16.14 -12.88
N PRO A 13 9.02 -15.38 -11.86
CA PRO A 13 10.28 -15.67 -11.17
C PRO A 13 10.21 -16.83 -10.18
N TYR A 14 9.04 -17.45 -9.97
CA TYR A 14 8.95 -18.68 -9.19
C TYR A 14 8.97 -19.91 -10.09
N LEU A 15 8.43 -19.80 -11.30
CA LEU A 15 8.45 -20.88 -12.30
C LEU A 15 9.68 -20.83 -13.22
N GLU A 16 10.48 -19.78 -13.14
CA GLU A 16 11.64 -19.51 -14.00
C GLU A 16 11.34 -19.59 -15.50
N ARG A 17 10.15 -19.13 -15.92
CA ARG A 17 9.72 -19.16 -17.33
C ARG A 17 8.82 -17.99 -17.70
N MET A 18 8.76 -17.70 -19.00
CA MET A 18 7.78 -16.76 -19.54
C MET A 18 6.36 -17.33 -19.41
N VAL A 19 5.45 -16.54 -18.83
CA VAL A 19 4.03 -16.87 -18.72
C VAL A 19 3.20 -15.77 -19.38
N SER A 20 2.10 -16.16 -20.00
CA SER A 20 1.17 -15.18 -20.56
C SER A 20 0.31 -14.58 -19.44
N GLN A 21 0.43 -13.28 -19.23
CA GLN A 21 -0.35 -12.52 -18.26
C GLN A 21 -1.40 -11.69 -18.98
N SER A 22 -2.62 -11.64 -18.45
CA SER A 22 -3.66 -10.79 -19.02
C SER A 22 -3.79 -9.51 -18.20
N GLU A 23 -3.79 -8.37 -18.88
CA GLU A 23 -4.19 -7.12 -18.25
C GLU A 23 -5.64 -7.23 -17.80
N THR A 24 -5.93 -6.76 -16.59
CA THR A 24 -7.29 -6.83 -16.04
C THR A 24 -8.27 -6.07 -16.91
N SER A 25 -9.40 -6.70 -17.25
CA SER A 25 -10.52 -6.05 -17.93
C SER A 25 -11.40 -5.25 -16.97
N SER A 26 -11.16 -5.36 -15.66
CA SER A 26 -11.94 -4.68 -14.63
C SER A 26 -11.70 -3.17 -14.67
N ARG A 27 -12.75 -2.41 -15.02
CA ARG A 27 -12.74 -0.94 -14.98
C ARG A 27 -12.40 -0.41 -13.59
N ARG A 28 -12.87 -1.08 -12.54
CA ARG A 28 -12.58 -0.73 -11.15
C ARG A 28 -11.08 -0.82 -10.84
N ILE A 29 -10.43 -1.92 -11.26
CA ILE A 29 -9.00 -2.07 -11.03
C ILE A 29 -8.22 -1.02 -11.85
N LYS A 30 -8.63 -0.76 -13.10
CA LYS A 30 -8.01 0.30 -13.91
C LYS A 30 -8.11 1.67 -13.24
N ALA A 31 -9.29 2.03 -12.74
CA ALA A 31 -9.51 3.30 -12.04
C ALA A 31 -8.67 3.41 -10.76
N LYS A 32 -8.53 2.32 -10.00
CA LYS A 32 -7.66 2.31 -8.81
C LYS A 32 -6.19 2.47 -9.17
N LEU A 33 -5.72 1.79 -10.23
CA LEU A 33 -4.33 1.87 -10.68
C LEU A 33 -3.96 3.22 -11.30
N SER A 34 -4.93 4.02 -11.73
CA SER A 34 -4.68 5.37 -12.27
C SER A 34 -4.53 6.46 -11.20
N ASP A 35 -4.87 6.16 -9.95
CA ASP A 35 -4.70 7.08 -8.82
C ASP A 35 -3.32 6.85 -8.20
N SER A 36 -2.44 7.85 -8.22
CA SER A 36 -1.00 7.69 -8.00
C SER A 36 -0.60 7.00 -6.69
N TYR A 37 -1.43 7.03 -5.64
CA TYR A 37 -1.13 6.34 -4.38
C TYR A 37 -2.28 5.50 -3.82
N ALA A 38 -3.53 5.69 -4.27
CA ALA A 38 -4.62 4.85 -3.77
C ALA A 38 -4.45 3.37 -4.14
N TRP A 39 -3.72 3.05 -5.21
CA TRP A 39 -3.41 1.65 -5.56
C TRP A 39 -2.51 0.96 -4.53
N CYS A 40 -1.70 1.71 -3.79
CA CYS A 40 -0.82 1.15 -2.75
C CYS A 40 -1.63 0.58 -1.60
N PHE A 41 -2.82 1.12 -1.29
CA PHE A 41 -3.53 0.79 -0.06
C PHE A 41 -4.72 -0.15 -0.27
N CYS A 42 -4.96 -1.03 0.70
CA CYS A 42 -6.16 -1.85 0.75
C CYS A 42 -7.43 -0.99 0.74
N GLU A 43 -8.49 -1.42 0.04
CA GLU A 43 -9.76 -0.68 0.03
C GLU A 43 -10.45 -0.60 1.41
N PHE A 44 -10.12 -1.49 2.35
CA PHE A 44 -10.79 -1.58 3.66
C PHE A 44 -9.92 -1.16 4.84
N CYS A 45 -8.65 -0.83 4.61
CA CYS A 45 -7.73 -0.41 5.68
C CYS A 45 -6.57 0.42 5.16
N GLU A 46 -5.61 0.71 6.04
CA GLU A 46 -4.37 1.44 5.79
C GLU A 46 -3.22 0.54 5.31
N LYS A 47 -3.39 -0.79 5.33
CA LYS A 47 -2.31 -1.70 4.95
C LYS A 47 -2.07 -1.69 3.44
N PRO A 48 -0.81 -1.92 2.99
CA PRO A 48 -0.50 -2.08 1.58
C PRO A 48 -1.31 -3.21 0.93
N THR A 49 -1.67 -3.07 -0.35
CA THR A 49 -2.23 -4.18 -1.15
C THR A 49 -1.17 -5.25 -1.35
N GLU A 50 -1.59 -6.50 -1.55
CA GLU A 50 -0.67 -7.59 -1.89
C GLU A 50 0.13 -7.27 -3.17
N TYR A 51 -0.49 -6.57 -4.11
CA TYR A 51 0.17 -6.10 -5.33
C TYR A 51 1.26 -5.06 -5.05
N SER A 52 1.00 -4.08 -4.19
CA SER A 52 2.00 -3.07 -3.83
C SER A 52 3.18 -3.65 -3.04
N ALA A 53 2.92 -4.59 -2.12
CA ALA A 53 3.97 -5.29 -1.38
C ALA A 53 4.92 -6.04 -2.32
N ILE A 54 4.41 -6.51 -3.45
CA ILE A 54 5.16 -7.17 -4.51
C ILE A 54 5.93 -6.20 -5.39
N LEU A 55 5.35 -5.03 -5.68
CA LEU A 55 6.03 -3.99 -6.44
C LEU A 55 7.27 -3.46 -5.72
N GLU A 56 7.23 -3.44 -4.38
CA GLU A 56 8.35 -3.06 -3.53
C GLU A 56 9.41 -4.17 -3.36
N ALA A 57 9.13 -5.40 -3.81
CA ALA A 57 10.03 -6.55 -3.70
C ALA A 57 10.30 -7.21 -5.07
N PRO A 58 10.92 -6.49 -6.03
CA PRO A 58 11.27 -7.03 -7.34
C PRO A 58 12.33 -8.13 -7.24
N LYS A 59 12.30 -9.08 -8.18
CA LYS A 59 13.35 -10.09 -8.37
C LYS A 59 14.14 -9.77 -9.64
N VAL A 60 15.45 -9.96 -9.61
CA VAL A 60 16.31 -9.79 -10.80
C VAL A 60 16.41 -11.09 -11.55
N VAL A 61 16.24 -11.06 -12.87
CA VAL A 61 16.18 -12.25 -13.70
C VAL A 61 17.08 -12.11 -14.91
N LYS A 62 17.82 -13.16 -15.25
CA LYS A 62 18.66 -13.19 -16.46
C LYS A 62 17.99 -14.02 -17.52
N ARG A 63 17.59 -13.39 -18.63
CA ARG A 63 17.07 -14.08 -19.83
C ARG A 63 18.13 -14.99 -20.43
N LEU A 64 17.74 -16.22 -20.71
CA LEU A 64 18.53 -17.26 -21.35
C LEU A 64 17.98 -17.50 -22.77
N GLN A 65 18.67 -18.33 -23.56
CA GLN A 65 18.17 -18.70 -24.88
C GLN A 65 16.85 -19.49 -24.80
N ARG A 66 16.10 -19.53 -25.91
CA ARG A 66 14.85 -20.30 -26.08
C ARG A 66 13.73 -19.93 -25.08
N ARG A 67 13.59 -18.63 -24.75
CA ARG A 67 12.57 -18.10 -23.82
C ARG A 67 12.69 -18.60 -22.36
N ASN A 68 13.83 -19.16 -21.98
CA ASN A 68 14.14 -19.46 -20.59
C ASN A 68 14.66 -18.20 -19.88
N ALA A 69 14.52 -18.14 -18.56
CA ALA A 69 15.24 -17.16 -17.73
C ALA A 69 15.50 -17.81 -16.37
N LYS A 70 16.47 -17.28 -15.63
CA LYS A 70 16.75 -17.74 -14.27
C LYS A 70 16.77 -16.56 -13.30
N VAL A 71 16.37 -16.80 -12.05
CA VAL A 71 16.48 -15.78 -11.02
C VAL A 71 17.96 -15.58 -10.67
N VAL A 72 18.38 -14.32 -10.58
CA VAL A 72 19.70 -13.95 -10.07
C VAL A 72 19.60 -13.92 -8.55
N SER A 73 20.46 -14.68 -7.86
CA SER A 73 20.48 -14.66 -6.41
C SER A 73 20.82 -13.26 -5.90
N GLN A 74 20.02 -12.78 -4.94
CA GLN A 74 20.29 -11.53 -4.23
C GLN A 74 21.55 -11.73 -3.40
N ARG A 75 22.68 -11.18 -3.87
CA ARG A 75 23.95 -11.20 -3.15
C ARG A 75 24.08 -9.90 -2.38
N GLU A 76 24.58 -9.99 -1.16
CA GLU A 76 24.92 -8.83 -0.32
C GLU A 76 25.83 -7.84 -1.06
N THR A 77 26.73 -8.34 -1.92
CA THR A 77 27.60 -7.54 -2.79
C THR A 77 26.86 -6.55 -3.69
N ILE A 78 25.61 -6.85 -4.10
CA ILE A 78 24.82 -5.95 -4.95
C ILE A 78 24.27 -4.78 -4.14
N TYR A 79 23.83 -5.06 -2.91
CA TYR A 79 23.35 -4.01 -2.00
C TYR A 79 24.50 -3.09 -1.58
N VAL A 80 25.67 -3.67 -1.25
CA VAL A 80 26.88 -2.90 -0.93
C VAL A 80 27.30 -2.02 -2.10
N ALA A 81 27.38 -2.56 -3.32
CA ALA A 81 27.75 -1.77 -4.50
C ALA A 81 26.73 -0.66 -4.82
N ALA A 82 25.44 -0.93 -4.63
CA ALA A 82 24.40 0.08 -4.80
C ALA A 82 24.52 1.20 -3.78
N GLN A 83 24.77 0.84 -2.50
CA GLN A 83 24.96 1.80 -1.42
C GLN A 83 26.19 2.67 -1.64
N GLU A 84 27.34 2.07 -1.99
CA GLU A 84 28.58 2.81 -2.29
C GLU A 84 28.37 3.85 -3.41
N ARG A 85 27.64 3.47 -4.46
CA ARG A 85 27.29 4.38 -5.56
C ARG A 85 26.32 5.48 -5.13
N ALA A 86 25.34 5.14 -4.29
CA ALA A 86 24.41 6.11 -3.75
C ALA A 86 25.15 7.14 -2.88
N ASP A 87 25.97 6.67 -1.94
CA ASP A 87 26.76 7.52 -1.04
C ASP A 87 27.72 8.44 -1.80
N ALA A 88 28.37 7.94 -2.86
CA ALA A 88 29.22 8.77 -3.72
C ALA A 88 28.45 9.90 -4.42
N LEU A 89 27.22 9.62 -4.88
CA LEU A 89 26.37 10.65 -5.51
C LEU A 89 25.81 11.64 -4.49
N VAL A 90 25.42 11.17 -3.30
CA VAL A 90 24.95 12.02 -2.21
C VAL A 90 26.06 12.96 -1.74
N LEU A 91 27.28 12.44 -1.53
CA LEU A 91 28.44 13.25 -1.18
C LEU A 91 28.75 14.30 -2.25
N ARG A 92 28.68 13.93 -3.53
CA ARG A 92 28.87 14.89 -4.63
C ARG A 92 27.79 15.96 -4.64
N TYR A 93 26.54 15.59 -4.33
CA TYR A 93 25.43 16.53 -4.26
C TYR A 93 25.58 17.51 -3.10
N GLU A 94 25.95 17.02 -1.91
CA GLU A 94 26.28 17.84 -0.75
C GLU A 94 27.38 18.87 -1.10
N GLN A 95 28.48 18.40 -1.70
CA GLN A 95 29.56 19.27 -2.19
C GLN A 95 29.09 20.27 -3.26
N ALA A 96 28.16 19.88 -4.13
CA ALA A 96 27.58 20.76 -5.13
C ALA A 96 26.69 21.84 -4.50
N CYS A 97 25.95 21.51 -3.44
CA CYS A 97 25.15 22.46 -2.66
C CYS A 97 26.04 23.48 -1.92
N GLU A 98 27.24 23.08 -1.50
CA GLU A 98 28.29 23.98 -0.98
C GLU A 98 28.96 24.85 -2.07
N GLY A 99 28.65 24.63 -3.34
CA GLY A 99 29.17 25.41 -4.47
C GLY A 99 30.53 24.95 -5.02
N LYS A 100 31.08 23.80 -4.58
CA LYS A 100 32.40 23.29 -5.02
C LYS A 100 32.53 23.08 -6.53
N PHE A 101 31.41 22.86 -7.23
CA PHE A 101 31.37 22.58 -8.66
C PHE A 101 30.69 23.70 -9.48
N GLY A 102 30.54 24.87 -8.88
CA GLY A 102 29.85 26.02 -9.47
C GLY A 102 28.33 26.03 -9.23
N PRO A 103 27.64 27.09 -9.65
CA PRO A 103 26.30 27.42 -9.15
C PRO A 103 25.17 26.53 -9.68
N TYR A 104 25.41 25.77 -10.75
CA TYR A 104 24.36 25.00 -11.44
C TYR A 104 24.44 23.49 -11.21
N GLU A 105 25.52 22.98 -10.59
CA GLU A 105 25.74 21.54 -10.51
C GLU A 105 24.69 20.83 -9.66
N ALA A 106 24.34 21.39 -8.50
CA ALA A 106 23.29 20.82 -7.64
C ALA A 106 21.94 20.72 -8.39
N ALA A 107 21.56 21.77 -9.13
CA ALA A 107 20.34 21.77 -9.94
C ALA A 107 20.38 20.72 -11.07
N ARG A 108 21.53 20.58 -11.75
CA ARG A 108 21.72 19.54 -12.77
C ARG A 108 21.57 18.13 -12.20
N MET A 109 22.14 17.88 -11.02
CA MET A 109 22.04 16.59 -10.34
C MET A 109 20.58 16.27 -9.98
N LEU A 110 19.84 17.22 -9.41
CA LEU A 110 18.41 17.06 -9.12
C LEU A 110 17.62 16.70 -10.38
N MET A 111 17.79 17.46 -11.47
CA MET A 111 17.05 17.22 -12.73
C MET A 111 17.41 15.89 -13.38
N HIS A 112 18.65 15.43 -13.22
CA HIS A 112 19.11 14.20 -13.85
C HIS A 112 18.70 12.96 -13.06
N TYR A 113 18.78 13.03 -11.73
CA TYR A 113 18.61 11.86 -10.89
C TYR A 113 17.29 11.77 -10.14
N CYS A 114 16.57 12.87 -9.92
CA CYS A 114 15.37 12.87 -9.07
C CYS A 114 14.10 13.12 -9.89
N ASP A 115 12.98 12.60 -9.40
CA ASP A 115 11.66 13.03 -9.89
C ASP A 115 11.28 14.33 -9.17
N ILE A 116 11.45 15.47 -9.84
CA ILE A 116 11.25 16.80 -9.24
C ILE A 116 9.83 16.99 -8.68
N PRO A 117 8.75 16.58 -9.39
CA PRO A 117 7.42 16.52 -8.80
C PRO A 117 7.31 15.72 -7.50
N GLU A 118 7.93 14.53 -7.42
CA GLU A 118 7.89 13.70 -6.20
C GLU A 118 8.63 14.36 -5.02
N MET A 119 9.70 15.10 -5.28
CA MET A 119 10.47 15.78 -4.21
C MET A 119 9.71 16.95 -3.55
N GLN A 120 8.63 17.46 -4.16
CA GLN A 120 7.83 18.58 -3.64
C GLN A 120 8.63 19.81 -3.18
N GLY A 121 9.79 20.05 -3.82
CA GLY A 121 10.67 21.16 -3.48
C GLY A 121 11.64 20.89 -2.32
N ASP A 122 11.61 19.71 -1.71
CA ASP A 122 12.70 19.26 -0.84
C ASP A 122 13.96 19.04 -1.69
N ARG A 123 14.93 19.93 -1.51
CA ARG A 123 16.24 19.90 -2.16
C ARG A 123 17.35 19.70 -1.12
N SER A 124 17.00 19.17 0.05
CA SER A 124 17.97 18.79 1.06
C SER A 124 18.80 17.60 0.59
N VAL A 125 19.93 17.37 1.27
CA VAL A 125 20.78 16.20 1.01
C VAL A 125 20.02 14.90 1.32
N ASP A 126 19.16 14.90 2.34
CA ASP A 126 18.35 13.75 2.73
C ASP A 126 17.25 13.45 1.70
N GLY A 127 16.51 14.46 1.24
CA GLY A 127 15.52 14.30 0.17
C GLY A 127 16.14 13.84 -1.15
N PHE A 128 17.38 14.27 -1.44
CA PHE A 128 18.16 13.74 -2.56
C PHE A 128 18.55 12.28 -2.35
N ARG A 129 19.03 11.91 -1.16
CA ARG A 129 19.43 10.54 -0.80
C ARG A 129 18.30 9.53 -1.01
N GLU A 130 17.10 9.84 -0.53
CA GLU A 130 15.93 8.95 -0.68
C GLU A 130 15.63 8.59 -2.14
N GLN A 131 15.76 9.56 -3.04
CA GLN A 131 15.57 9.36 -4.48
C GLN A 131 16.72 8.54 -5.12
N ILE A 132 17.95 8.74 -4.66
CA ILE A 132 19.14 8.08 -5.21
C ILE A 132 19.24 6.63 -4.79
N GLU A 133 19.04 6.29 -3.51
CA GLU A 133 19.28 4.95 -2.98
C GLU A 133 18.46 3.90 -3.73
N ARG A 134 17.16 4.18 -3.94
CA ARG A 134 16.28 3.30 -4.70
C ARG A 134 16.73 3.17 -6.15
N LYS A 135 17.10 4.27 -6.82
CA LYS A 135 17.55 4.27 -8.22
C LYS A 135 18.88 3.55 -8.40
N MET A 136 19.83 3.71 -7.48
CA MET A 136 21.12 3.01 -7.53
C MET A 136 20.93 1.51 -7.31
N LEU A 137 20.05 1.11 -6.40
CA LEU A 137 19.71 -0.29 -6.22
C LEU A 137 19.11 -0.91 -7.49
N PHE A 138 18.13 -0.24 -8.12
CA PHE A 138 17.58 -0.69 -9.39
C PHE A 138 18.61 -0.70 -10.52
N ALA A 139 19.48 0.29 -10.59
CA ALA A 139 20.54 0.37 -11.59
C ALA A 139 21.58 -0.74 -11.43
N GLU A 140 21.99 -1.06 -10.21
CA GLU A 140 22.89 -2.19 -9.94
C GLU A 140 22.22 -3.53 -10.22
N TRP A 141 20.96 -3.70 -9.82
CA TRP A 141 20.16 -4.86 -10.23
C TRP A 141 20.09 -5.02 -11.76
N ALA A 142 19.90 -3.93 -12.50
CA ALA A 142 19.85 -3.93 -13.95
C ALA A 142 21.15 -4.43 -14.62
N ARG A 143 22.31 -4.32 -13.95
CA ARG A 143 23.60 -4.84 -14.46
C ARG A 143 23.67 -6.36 -14.44
N HIS A 144 22.89 -7.00 -13.57
CA HIS A 144 22.90 -8.45 -13.40
C HIS A 144 21.74 -9.14 -14.13
N GLY A 145 20.69 -8.40 -14.49
CA GLY A 145 19.53 -8.90 -15.21
C GLY A 145 18.42 -7.87 -15.27
N GLU A 146 17.25 -8.28 -15.73
CA GLU A 146 16.05 -7.44 -15.75
C GLU A 146 15.31 -7.56 -14.40
N PRO A 147 14.94 -6.45 -13.74
CA PRO A 147 14.05 -6.50 -12.59
C PRO A 147 12.65 -6.90 -13.06
N VAL A 148 12.11 -7.96 -12.48
CA VAL A 148 10.76 -8.45 -12.74
C VAL A 148 10.01 -8.53 -11.42
N TRP A 149 8.83 -7.92 -11.40
CA TRP A 149 7.97 -7.97 -10.24
C TRP A 149 7.35 -9.35 -10.06
N THR A 150 7.33 -9.80 -8.82
CA THR A 150 6.84 -11.13 -8.49
C THR A 150 5.36 -11.26 -8.85
N THR A 151 4.95 -12.42 -9.35
CA THR A 151 3.52 -12.71 -9.58
C THR A 151 2.84 -13.25 -8.33
N ARG A 152 3.59 -13.40 -7.22
CA ARG A 152 3.20 -14.12 -6.00
C ARG A 152 3.87 -13.53 -4.77
N LEU A 153 3.21 -13.62 -3.62
CA LEU A 153 3.78 -13.29 -2.32
C LEU A 153 4.85 -14.33 -1.92
N LEU A 154 5.65 -14.00 -0.91
CA LEU A 154 6.64 -14.91 -0.34
C LEU A 154 5.94 -16.19 0.16
N GLY A 155 6.49 -17.37 -0.17
CA GLY A 155 5.95 -18.67 0.25
C GLY A 155 4.80 -19.24 -0.58
N GLN A 156 4.34 -18.54 -1.64
CA GLN A 156 3.27 -19.02 -2.50
C GLN A 156 3.75 -20.05 -3.55
N THR A 157 2.93 -21.07 -3.76
CA THR A 157 3.11 -22.19 -4.68
C THR A 157 2.28 -22.05 -5.96
N ASP A 158 2.50 -22.96 -6.92
CA ASP A 158 1.76 -22.96 -8.18
C ASP A 158 0.34 -23.49 -7.96
N GLY A 159 -0.64 -22.58 -7.96
CA GLY A 159 -2.04 -22.87 -7.61
C GLY A 159 -2.62 -21.89 -6.59
N ASP A 160 -1.77 -21.23 -5.82
CA ASP A 160 -2.21 -20.21 -4.87
C ASP A 160 -2.84 -19.01 -5.58
N ALA A 161 -3.78 -18.37 -4.88
CA ALA A 161 -4.48 -17.24 -5.45
C ALA A 161 -3.49 -16.11 -5.80
N LYS A 162 -3.69 -15.46 -6.94
CA LYS A 162 -2.84 -14.34 -7.34
C LYS A 162 -2.97 -13.16 -6.36
N PRO A 163 -1.89 -12.41 -6.13
CA PRO A 163 -1.87 -11.16 -5.37
C PRO A 163 -2.99 -10.20 -5.79
N SER A 164 -3.72 -9.67 -4.82
CA SER A 164 -4.79 -8.73 -5.05
C SER A 164 -4.26 -7.31 -5.27
N LYS A 165 -4.76 -6.67 -6.34
CA LYS A 165 -4.57 -5.24 -6.62
C LYS A 165 -5.47 -4.33 -5.77
N LEU A 166 -6.43 -4.91 -5.05
CA LEU A 166 -7.41 -4.16 -4.28
C LEU A 166 -7.21 -4.32 -2.76
N TYR A 167 -6.70 -5.48 -2.33
CA TYR A 167 -6.76 -5.94 -0.95
C TYR A 167 -5.38 -6.30 -0.43
N CYS A 168 -5.16 -6.08 0.86
CA CYS A 168 -4.06 -6.69 1.61
C CYS A 168 -4.37 -8.17 1.89
N GLU A 169 -3.38 -8.92 2.39
CA GLU A 169 -3.52 -10.34 2.68
C GLU A 169 -4.67 -10.67 3.63
N THR A 170 -4.86 -9.84 4.66
CA THR A 170 -5.94 -10.02 5.65
C THR A 170 -7.34 -9.69 5.12
N HIS A 171 -7.45 -9.09 3.93
CA HIS A 171 -8.73 -8.71 3.31
C HIS A 171 -8.97 -9.37 1.97
N ASN A 172 -8.01 -10.13 1.44
CA ASN A 172 -8.20 -10.86 0.20
C ASN A 172 -8.99 -12.15 0.48
N PRO A 173 -10.27 -12.26 0.07
CA PRO A 173 -11.13 -13.38 0.44
C PRO A 173 -10.67 -14.72 -0.14
N ARG A 174 -9.69 -14.72 -1.05
CA ARG A 174 -9.10 -15.92 -1.64
C ARG A 174 -7.92 -16.47 -0.82
N ARG A 175 -7.47 -15.77 0.22
CA ARG A 175 -6.32 -16.19 1.04
C ARG A 175 -6.68 -17.20 2.11
N SER A 176 -7.75 -16.93 2.85
CA SER A 176 -8.19 -17.76 3.95
C SER A 176 -9.64 -17.45 4.31
N ASP A 177 -10.25 -18.32 5.12
CA ASP A 177 -11.59 -18.07 5.64
C ASP A 177 -11.63 -16.90 6.63
N ASP A 178 -10.54 -16.63 7.34
CA ASP A 178 -10.41 -15.43 8.16
C ASP A 178 -10.39 -14.16 7.29
N ALA A 179 -9.61 -14.16 6.21
CA ALA A 179 -9.57 -13.02 5.29
C ALA A 179 -10.91 -12.80 4.60
N ARG A 180 -11.62 -13.89 4.28
CA ARG A 180 -12.98 -13.84 3.73
C ARG A 180 -13.98 -13.26 4.74
N ARG A 181 -13.91 -13.66 6.01
CA ARG A 181 -14.74 -13.09 7.08
C ARG A 181 -14.45 -11.60 7.28
N ALA A 182 -13.17 -11.21 7.32
CA ALA A 182 -12.75 -9.81 7.42
C ALA A 182 -13.27 -8.98 6.23
N TYR A 183 -13.12 -9.49 5.00
CA TYR A 183 -13.68 -8.88 3.79
C TYR A 183 -15.20 -8.67 3.92
N GLN A 184 -15.96 -9.71 4.30
CA GLN A 184 -17.42 -9.63 4.40
C GLN A 184 -17.90 -8.67 5.49
N ARG A 185 -17.16 -8.58 6.59
CA ARG A 185 -17.42 -7.63 7.67
C ARG A 185 -17.18 -6.20 7.21
N ASP A 186 -16.02 -5.94 6.62
CA ASP A 186 -15.57 -4.57 6.35
C ASP A 186 -16.16 -4.00 5.06
N ARG A 187 -16.50 -4.84 4.06
CA ARG A 187 -17.11 -4.39 2.80
C ARG A 187 -18.43 -3.65 2.97
N ARG A 188 -19.15 -3.89 4.08
CA ARG A 188 -20.44 -3.24 4.37
C ARG A 188 -20.28 -1.76 4.68
N PHE A 189 -19.08 -1.36 5.07
CA PHE A 189 -18.75 -0.02 5.54
C PHE A 189 -17.79 0.71 4.60
N ILE A 190 -17.69 0.24 3.35
CA ILE A 190 -16.74 0.77 2.39
C ILE A 190 -17.06 2.23 2.06
N LEU A 191 -18.35 2.57 1.93
CA LEU A 191 -18.77 3.93 1.60
C LEU A 191 -18.43 4.89 2.75
N GLU A 192 -18.75 4.52 3.98
CA GLU A 192 -18.44 5.31 5.18
C GLU A 192 -16.93 5.48 5.35
N TYR A 193 -16.14 4.45 5.06
CA TYR A 193 -14.68 4.56 5.07
C TYR A 193 -14.17 5.57 4.04
N HIS A 194 -14.69 5.53 2.81
CA HIS A 194 -14.34 6.49 1.77
C HIS A 194 -14.78 7.91 2.13
N ASP A 195 -15.99 8.09 2.68
CA ASP A 195 -16.48 9.38 3.15
C ASP A 195 -15.57 9.97 4.25
N PHE A 196 -15.10 9.14 5.18
CA PHE A 196 -14.13 9.59 6.19
C PHE A 196 -12.80 10.01 5.55
N ILE A 197 -12.29 9.24 4.59
CA ILE A 197 -11.07 9.59 3.84
C ILE A 197 -11.23 10.96 3.15
N GLU A 198 -12.35 11.17 2.44
CA GLU A 198 -12.62 12.43 1.75
C GLU A 198 -12.75 13.61 2.72
N LYS A 199 -13.45 13.42 3.85
CA LYS A 199 -13.60 14.45 4.88
C LYS A 199 -12.25 14.83 5.50
N ILE A 200 -11.45 13.85 5.87
CA ILE A 200 -10.13 14.09 6.47
C ILE A 200 -9.22 14.77 5.44
N TRP A 201 -9.19 14.30 4.19
CA TRP A 201 -8.43 14.97 3.13
C TRP A 201 -8.85 16.43 2.96
N SER A 202 -10.16 16.71 2.89
CA SER A 202 -10.68 18.07 2.77
C SER A 202 -10.21 18.96 3.93
N GLN A 203 -10.24 18.44 5.16
CA GLN A 203 -9.76 19.15 6.35
C GLN A 203 -8.25 19.41 6.30
N VAL A 204 -7.48 18.38 5.98
CA VAL A 204 -6.01 18.43 5.93
C VAL A 204 -5.52 19.39 4.84
N ILE A 205 -6.16 19.38 3.66
CA ILE A 205 -5.92 20.29 2.54
C ILE A 205 -6.24 21.73 2.95
N ASN A 206 -7.44 21.97 3.51
CA ASN A 206 -7.87 23.31 3.90
C ASN A 206 -6.99 23.90 5.02
N ALA A 207 -6.44 23.04 5.88
CA ALA A 207 -5.50 23.44 6.93
C ALA A 207 -4.05 23.61 6.45
N GLY A 208 -3.72 23.24 5.21
CA GLY A 208 -2.34 23.25 4.70
C GLY A 208 -1.39 22.31 5.45
N SER A 209 -1.94 21.29 6.11
CA SER A 209 -1.23 20.49 7.13
C SER A 209 -0.47 19.27 6.56
N HIS A 210 -0.85 18.79 5.38
CA HIS A 210 -0.09 17.77 4.65
C HIS A 210 -0.13 18.00 3.14
N PRO A 211 0.93 17.59 2.42
CA PRO A 211 0.88 17.50 0.98
C PRO A 211 -0.07 16.39 0.52
N THR A 212 -0.88 16.67 -0.50
CA THR A 212 -1.89 15.77 -1.06
C THR A 212 -1.34 14.51 -1.75
N TRP A 213 -0.02 14.49 -1.98
CA TRP A 213 0.66 13.52 -2.83
C TRP A 213 1.75 12.73 -2.11
N ASP A 214 1.79 12.74 -0.79
CA ASP A 214 2.75 11.96 -0.02
C ASP A 214 2.15 10.62 0.46
N ILE A 215 2.87 9.52 0.27
CA ILE A 215 2.43 8.17 0.65
C ILE A 215 2.18 8.06 2.15
N GLU A 216 2.97 8.73 2.99
CA GLU A 216 2.78 8.70 4.44
C GLU A 216 1.51 9.46 4.84
N SER A 217 1.25 10.59 4.20
CA SER A 217 0.03 11.37 4.35
C SER A 217 -1.20 10.55 3.94
N HIS A 218 -1.14 9.82 2.81
CA HIS A 218 -2.19 8.88 2.41
C HIS A 218 -2.39 7.74 3.44
N ALA A 219 -1.30 7.21 3.98
CA ALA A 219 -1.36 6.18 5.03
C ALA A 219 -1.98 6.73 6.32
N HIS A 220 -1.62 7.96 6.71
CA HIS A 220 -2.15 8.65 7.88
C HIS A 220 -3.66 8.86 7.75
N VAL A 221 -4.13 9.46 6.65
CA VAL A 221 -5.56 9.71 6.42
C VAL A 221 -6.36 8.42 6.47
N ARG A 222 -5.86 7.34 5.86
CA ARG A 222 -6.51 6.01 5.89
C ARG A 222 -6.55 5.40 7.29
N ARG A 223 -5.45 5.50 8.04
CA ARG A 223 -5.38 5.05 9.43
C ARG A 223 -6.39 5.79 10.30
N GLU A 224 -6.49 7.10 10.11
CA GLU A 224 -7.41 7.95 10.86
C GLU A 224 -8.87 7.70 10.47
N ALA A 225 -9.17 7.59 9.18
CA ALA A 225 -10.49 7.17 8.71
C ALA A 225 -10.89 5.81 9.28
N ARG A 226 -9.95 4.87 9.38
CA ARG A 226 -10.19 3.56 9.97
C ARG A 226 -10.45 3.65 11.46
N ARG A 227 -9.72 4.51 12.18
CA ARG A 227 -9.94 4.78 13.62
C ARG A 227 -11.34 5.34 13.84
N GLN A 228 -11.76 6.34 13.07
CA GLN A 228 -13.10 6.93 13.15
C GLN A 228 -14.19 5.91 12.80
N LEU A 229 -13.97 5.11 11.76
CA LEU A 229 -14.89 4.03 11.41
C LEU A 229 -14.98 2.96 12.50
N GLN A 230 -13.88 2.62 13.16
CA GLN A 230 -13.89 1.69 14.30
C GLN A 230 -14.60 2.28 15.52
N ALA A 231 -14.46 3.58 15.77
CA ALA A 231 -15.21 4.28 16.80
C ALA A 231 -16.71 4.22 16.53
N LEU A 232 -17.12 4.47 15.27
CA LEU A 232 -18.50 4.31 14.82
C LEU A 232 -19.00 2.87 15.01
N LYS A 233 -18.22 1.88 14.56
CA LYS A 233 -18.52 0.45 14.69
C LYS A 233 -18.49 -0.05 16.12
N SER A 234 -17.94 0.70 17.07
CA SER A 234 -17.79 0.26 18.44
C SER A 234 -19.17 -0.03 19.01
N PRO A 235 -19.46 -1.31 19.36
CA PRO A 235 -20.74 -1.66 19.92
C PRO A 235 -21.02 -0.81 21.17
N THR A 236 -20.00 -0.42 21.92
CA THR A 236 -20.18 0.32 23.18
C THR A 236 -20.78 1.73 22.99
N SER A 237 -20.47 2.42 21.88
CA SER A 237 -21.07 3.74 21.59
C SER A 237 -22.51 3.58 21.13
N MET A 238 -22.76 2.74 20.13
CA MET A 238 -24.11 2.53 19.59
C MET A 238 -25.05 1.81 20.56
N ILE A 239 -24.56 0.86 21.36
CA ILE A 239 -25.30 0.27 22.48
C ILE A 239 -25.63 1.36 23.50
N GLY A 240 -24.71 2.28 23.74
CA GLY A 240 -24.93 3.44 24.59
C GLY A 240 -26.12 4.28 24.13
N ASP A 241 -26.14 4.63 22.85
CA ASP A 241 -27.17 5.44 22.20
C ASP A 241 -28.54 4.74 22.20
N PHE A 242 -28.59 3.45 21.86
CA PHE A 242 -29.82 2.66 21.90
C PHE A 242 -30.36 2.46 23.30
N LEU A 243 -29.49 2.32 24.31
CA LEU A 243 -29.92 2.24 25.71
C LEU A 243 -30.44 3.58 26.23
N THR A 244 -29.87 4.72 25.81
CA THR A 244 -30.42 6.03 26.17
C THR A 244 -31.75 6.34 25.48
N GLN A 245 -31.99 5.78 24.30
CA GLN A 245 -33.29 5.89 23.62
C GLN A 245 -34.37 5.00 24.25
N GLY A 246 -34.00 3.95 24.99
CA GLY A 246 -34.90 3.15 25.82
C GLY A 246 -35.93 2.28 25.08
N THR A 247 -35.91 2.27 23.74
CA THR A 247 -36.95 1.65 22.90
C THR A 247 -36.65 0.21 22.47
N MET A 248 -35.40 -0.25 22.57
CA MET A 248 -34.97 -1.56 22.05
C MET A 248 -34.43 -2.45 23.17
N ASN A 249 -34.82 -3.74 23.17
CA ASN A 249 -34.27 -4.73 24.08
C ASN A 249 -32.88 -5.24 23.63
N GLN A 250 -32.12 -5.88 24.52
CA GLN A 250 -30.75 -6.33 24.22
C GLN A 250 -30.65 -7.27 23.01
N ALA A 251 -31.69 -8.05 22.72
CA ALA A 251 -31.73 -8.96 21.58
C ALA A 251 -32.02 -8.22 20.26
N GLU A 252 -32.76 -7.11 20.30
CA GLU A 252 -32.98 -6.22 19.16
C GLU A 252 -31.74 -5.40 18.85
N ILE A 253 -31.07 -4.86 19.88
CA ILE A 253 -29.78 -4.16 19.73
C ILE A 253 -28.73 -5.09 19.12
N ALA A 254 -28.65 -6.35 19.60
CA ALA A 254 -27.74 -7.35 19.06
C ALA A 254 -28.01 -7.66 17.58
N ARG A 255 -29.28 -7.81 17.19
CA ARG A 255 -29.68 -8.04 15.80
C ARG A 255 -29.37 -6.83 14.91
N HIS A 256 -29.63 -5.63 15.39
CA HIS A 256 -29.43 -4.40 14.62
C HIS A 256 -27.95 -4.10 14.40
N LEU A 257 -27.12 -4.33 15.42
CA LEU A 257 -25.67 -4.13 15.37
C LEU A 257 -24.91 -5.33 14.78
N GLY A 258 -25.58 -6.45 14.51
CA GLY A 258 -24.94 -7.67 14.02
C GLY A 258 -23.91 -8.27 14.98
N VAL A 259 -24.11 -8.10 16.29
CA VAL A 259 -23.24 -8.61 17.36
C VAL A 259 -23.95 -9.63 18.22
N SER A 260 -23.22 -10.42 19.00
CA SER A 260 -23.85 -11.38 19.91
C SER A 260 -24.56 -10.68 21.08
N ARG A 261 -25.67 -11.26 21.55
CA ARG A 261 -26.39 -10.77 22.75
C ARG A 261 -25.47 -10.70 23.98
N GLN A 262 -24.50 -11.61 24.07
CA GLN A 262 -23.49 -11.61 25.14
C GLN A 262 -22.55 -10.40 25.06
N ALA A 263 -22.15 -9.98 23.85
CA ALA A 263 -21.36 -8.76 23.66
C ALA A 263 -22.14 -7.51 24.11
N VAL A 264 -23.45 -7.46 23.85
CA VAL A 264 -24.33 -6.38 24.34
C VAL A 264 -24.41 -6.37 25.88
N SER A 265 -24.65 -7.53 26.50
CA SER A 265 -24.68 -7.66 27.96
C SER A 265 -23.35 -7.27 28.62
N ALA A 266 -22.22 -7.68 28.03
CA ALA A 266 -20.89 -7.34 28.54
C ALA A 266 -20.60 -5.83 28.44
N ALA A 267 -21.01 -5.18 27.35
CA ALA A 267 -20.88 -3.74 27.19
C ALA A 267 -21.68 -2.95 28.25
N ILE A 268 -22.91 -3.39 28.55
CA ILE A 268 -23.75 -2.79 29.59
C ILE A 268 -23.07 -2.89 30.96
N ARG A 269 -22.57 -4.07 31.33
CA ARG A 269 -21.89 -4.28 32.62
C ARG A 269 -20.62 -3.44 32.76
N ARG A 270 -19.83 -3.30 31.69
CA ARG A 270 -18.64 -2.43 31.69
C ARG A 270 -19.00 -0.97 31.92
N ARG A 271 -20.10 -0.49 31.34
CA ARG A 271 -20.59 0.87 31.53
C ARG A 271 -21.06 1.12 32.97
N ALA A 272 -21.83 0.18 33.53
CA ALA A 272 -22.31 0.28 34.92
C ALA A 272 -21.16 0.31 35.94
N LYS A 273 -20.04 -0.39 35.68
CA LYS A 273 -18.83 -0.28 36.51
C LYS A 273 -18.17 1.10 36.38
N LYS A 274 -18.11 1.65 35.17
CA LYS A 274 -17.46 2.93 34.87
C LYS A 274 -18.23 4.16 35.34
N SER A 275 -19.51 4.01 35.71
CA SER A 275 -20.34 5.08 36.29
C SER A 275 -20.36 5.08 37.82
N VAL A 276 -19.74 4.07 38.45
CA VAL A 276 -19.66 3.91 39.91
C VAL A 276 -18.24 4.23 40.43
N GLU A 277 -17.27 4.37 39.53
CA GLU A 277 -15.96 5.01 39.74
C GLU A 277 -16.03 6.50 39.38
#